data_AF-A0A3G8LXM1-F1
#
_entry.id   AF-A0A3G8LXM1-F1
#
_cell.length_a   1.000
_cell.length_b   1.000
_cell.length_c   1.000
_cell.angle_alpha   90.00
_cell.angle_beta   90.00
_cell.angle_gamma   90.00
#
_symmetry.space_group_name_H-M   'P 1'
#
loop_
_entity.id
_entity.type
_entity.pdbx_description
1 polymer ?
#
loop_
_entity_poly.entity_id
_entity_poly.type
_entity_poly.pdbx_seq_one_letter_code
_entity_poly.pdbx_strand_id
1 'polypeptide(L)'
;MSKIIFKPEHHQPISHLLEMVNKSDAEARISFVIDEMTCKIIGGMGDNLQIISLETEKKWGIKNGNWSISASSLKQYWNNQKELVKSKTDFYIEVNYNKKSTYPFIDTLTEHESRLYFQAKSAITEHLDFLSLAEQSKQHTLSTSKAKDIIKAAETHTPFDTFEINKERAQIRIERDNEIIPYAIPESLKPEFNLLLNKDSVSQLSNLCDSTSAETVSIYIDDERAIFSDGSRVISSSLLSLRDYANKKEISFTVEQKIVVNIYTFKKEIENYRDIALIKQANEALLYIDNHCVMFAGLTDETGGNRFLSAEHIGKTQPTVYRIDLSELSKIKVKDITTATQIKIQMLLGSDGKRKLGFYSDRDTNQPYQSVYDIELAPEKMNQVLDAKKALEKKIKENGGEKEKQGDLLGFGDV
;
A
#
# COMPACT_ATOMS: atom_id res chain seq x y z
N MET A 1 -37.32 25.48 -13.03
CA MET A 1 -36.83 25.25 -11.66
C MET A 1 -35.37 24.85 -11.76
N SER A 2 -34.49 25.44 -10.96
CA SER A 2 -33.06 25.18 -11.06
C SER A 2 -32.69 23.83 -10.45
N LYS A 3 -31.81 23.07 -11.08
CA LYS A 3 -31.43 21.71 -10.65
C LYS A 3 -30.04 21.31 -11.11
N ILE A 4 -29.40 20.42 -10.36
CA ILE A 4 -28.16 19.72 -10.76
C ILE A 4 -28.53 18.28 -11.08
N ILE A 5 -28.19 17.81 -12.29
CA ILE A 5 -28.60 16.49 -12.79
C ILE A 5 -27.41 15.53 -12.75
N PHE A 6 -27.63 14.36 -12.14
CA PHE A 6 -26.69 13.26 -12.05
C PHE A 6 -27.08 12.15 -13.05
N LYS A 7 -26.43 12.18 -14.21
CA LYS A 7 -26.48 11.13 -15.23
C LYS A 7 -25.71 9.87 -14.79
N PRO A 8 -25.96 8.71 -15.41
CA PRO A 8 -25.34 7.43 -15.02
C PRO A 8 -23.82 7.43 -14.97
N GLU A 9 -23.16 8.12 -15.89
CA GLU A 9 -21.71 8.26 -15.93
C GLU A 9 -21.14 8.95 -14.68
N HIS A 10 -21.94 9.77 -13.99
CA HIS A 10 -21.54 10.45 -12.76
C HIS A 10 -21.75 9.60 -11.51
N HIS A 11 -22.51 8.50 -11.59
CA HIS A 11 -22.97 7.80 -10.40
C HIS A 11 -21.84 7.15 -9.61
N GLN A 12 -20.94 6.44 -10.29
CA GLN A 12 -19.80 5.78 -9.64
C GLN A 12 -18.80 6.79 -9.08
N PRO A 13 -18.39 7.84 -9.83
CA PRO A 13 -17.52 8.88 -9.29
C PRO A 13 -18.07 9.56 -8.04
N ILE A 14 -19.34 9.97 -8.05
CA ILE A 14 -19.95 10.63 -6.89
C ILE A 14 -20.07 9.67 -5.71
N SER A 15 -20.38 8.40 -5.97
CA SER A 15 -20.41 7.37 -4.90
C SER A 15 -19.03 7.26 -4.23
N HIS A 16 -17.96 7.21 -5.01
CA HIS A 16 -16.60 7.13 -4.49
C HIS A 16 -16.19 8.38 -3.69
N LEU A 17 -16.51 9.58 -4.19
CA LEU A 17 -16.30 10.84 -3.46
C LEU A 17 -17.03 10.82 -2.11
N LEU A 18 -18.27 10.31 -2.08
CA LEU A 18 -19.09 10.25 -0.88
C LEU A 18 -18.68 9.14 0.08
N GLU A 19 -18.04 8.06 -0.37
CA GLU A 19 -17.51 7.01 0.50
C GLU A 19 -16.50 7.56 1.51
N MET A 20 -15.65 8.49 1.07
CA MET A 20 -14.62 9.15 1.88
C MET A 20 -15.16 10.08 2.97
N VAL A 21 -16.45 10.45 2.91
CA VAL A 21 -17.06 11.31 3.93
C VAL A 21 -17.18 10.56 5.26
N ASN A 22 -16.44 11.04 6.26
CA ASN A 22 -16.50 10.54 7.62
C ASN A 22 -17.84 10.90 8.27
N LYS A 23 -18.57 9.88 8.76
CA LYS A 23 -19.87 10.06 9.40
C LYS A 23 -19.79 10.81 10.73
N SER A 24 -18.63 10.79 11.40
CA SER A 24 -18.44 11.49 12.68
C SER A 24 -18.07 12.96 12.50
N ASP A 25 -17.73 13.40 11.29
CA ASP A 25 -17.39 14.79 11.02
C ASP A 25 -18.65 15.57 10.60
N ALA A 26 -19.20 16.30 11.57
CA ALA A 26 -20.40 17.12 11.36
C ALA A 26 -20.12 18.37 10.52
N GLU A 27 -18.86 18.80 10.41
CA GLU A 27 -18.45 20.00 9.67
C GLU A 27 -17.93 19.68 8.27
N ALA A 28 -17.83 18.40 7.89
CA ALA A 28 -17.47 17.98 6.54
C ALA A 28 -18.46 18.53 5.51
N ARG A 29 -17.93 19.17 4.47
CA ARG A 29 -18.72 19.82 3.42
C ARG A 29 -18.23 19.45 2.03
N ILE A 30 -19.14 19.54 1.07
CA ILE A 30 -18.84 19.37 -0.36
C ILE A 30 -19.11 20.69 -1.04
N SER A 31 -18.11 21.20 -1.77
CA SER A 31 -18.19 22.46 -2.50
C SER A 31 -18.65 22.22 -3.93
N PHE A 32 -19.45 23.14 -4.44
CA PHE A 32 -19.94 23.22 -5.80
C PHE A 32 -19.40 24.52 -6.39
N VAL A 33 -18.72 24.43 -7.53
CA VAL A 33 -18.25 25.57 -8.31
C VAL A 33 -18.90 25.49 -9.67
N ILE A 34 -19.76 26.46 -9.97
CA ILE A 34 -20.64 26.48 -11.14
C ILE A 34 -20.22 27.64 -12.03
N ASP A 35 -19.94 27.34 -13.29
CA ASP A 35 -19.82 28.29 -14.38
C ASP A 35 -20.85 27.99 -15.48
N GLU A 36 -20.74 28.62 -16.64
CA GLU A 36 -21.71 28.49 -17.74
C GLU A 36 -21.70 27.10 -18.41
N MET A 37 -20.61 26.36 -18.26
CA MET A 37 -20.34 25.11 -18.98
C MET A 37 -20.22 23.91 -18.03
N THR A 38 -19.82 24.14 -16.78
CA THR A 38 -19.47 23.09 -15.83
C THR A 38 -19.98 23.36 -14.42
N CYS A 39 -20.30 22.26 -13.73
CA CYS A 39 -20.56 22.21 -12.30
C CYS A 39 -19.54 21.24 -11.70
N LYS A 40 -18.52 21.80 -11.04
CA LYS A 40 -17.47 21.05 -10.37
C LYS A 40 -17.86 20.78 -8.93
N ILE A 41 -17.84 19.51 -8.56
CA ILE A 41 -18.16 19.01 -7.21
C ILE A 41 -16.85 18.60 -6.56
N ILE A 42 -16.52 19.21 -5.43
CA ILE A 42 -15.23 19.05 -4.75
C ILE A 42 -15.46 18.54 -3.34
N GLY A 43 -14.81 17.44 -2.99
CA GLY A 43 -14.87 16.81 -1.67
C GLY A 43 -13.54 16.16 -1.28
N GLY A 44 -13.46 15.69 -0.05
CA GLY A 44 -12.23 15.19 0.56
C GLY A 44 -11.65 16.17 1.58
N MET A 45 -10.44 15.88 2.06
CA MET A 45 -9.74 16.71 3.04
C MET A 45 -8.23 16.49 2.93
N GLY A 46 -7.43 17.53 3.13
CA GLY A 46 -5.97 17.47 3.07
C GLY A 46 -5.49 17.07 1.68
N ASP A 47 -4.62 16.07 1.61
CA ASP A 47 -4.05 15.59 0.35
C ASP A 47 -4.95 14.57 -0.39
N ASN A 48 -6.16 14.29 0.13
CA ASN A 48 -7.10 13.33 -0.44
C ASN A 48 -8.35 14.05 -0.99
N LEU A 49 -8.14 15.09 -1.80
CA LEU A 49 -9.20 15.85 -2.45
C LEU A 49 -9.55 15.27 -3.82
N GLN A 50 -10.84 15.39 -4.19
CA GLN A 50 -11.38 14.94 -5.46
C GLN A 50 -12.26 16.02 -6.09
N ILE A 51 -12.23 16.13 -7.42
CA ILE A 51 -13.08 16.99 -8.23
C ILE A 51 -13.83 16.13 -9.24
N ILE A 52 -15.13 16.31 -9.34
CA ILE A 52 -15.97 15.72 -10.38
C ILE A 52 -16.62 16.85 -11.16
N SER A 53 -16.31 16.91 -12.45
CA SER A 53 -16.84 17.90 -13.39
C SER A 53 -18.06 17.34 -14.08
N LEU A 54 -19.19 18.05 -13.94
CA LEU A 54 -20.42 17.77 -14.67
C LEU A 54 -20.61 18.84 -15.74
N GLU A 55 -20.96 18.46 -16.97
CA GLU A 55 -21.37 19.43 -18.00
C GLU A 55 -22.74 20.02 -17.64
N THR A 56 -22.83 21.35 -17.58
CA THR A 56 -24.09 22.03 -17.30
C THR A 56 -24.90 22.18 -18.56
N GLU A 57 -26.20 21.92 -18.48
CA GLU A 57 -27.12 22.14 -19.59
C GLU A 57 -28.00 23.36 -19.33
N LYS A 58 -28.40 24.10 -20.36
CA LYS A 58 -29.31 25.27 -20.23
C LYS A 58 -30.58 24.95 -19.41
N LYS A 59 -31.07 23.70 -19.50
CA LYS A 59 -32.24 23.20 -18.76
C LYS A 59 -32.06 23.13 -17.25
N TRP A 60 -30.81 23.21 -16.76
CA TRP A 60 -30.48 23.20 -15.33
C TRP A 60 -30.88 24.50 -14.66
N GLY A 61 -30.88 25.64 -15.36
CA GLY A 61 -31.29 26.94 -14.83
C GLY A 61 -30.50 27.42 -13.59
N ILE A 62 -29.36 26.79 -13.28
CA ILE A 62 -28.50 27.14 -12.15
C ILE A 62 -27.71 28.42 -12.44
N LYS A 63 -27.40 29.17 -11.39
CA LYS A 63 -26.61 30.41 -11.46
C LYS A 63 -25.14 30.12 -11.20
N ASN A 64 -24.27 30.82 -11.91
CA ASN A 64 -22.83 30.81 -11.67
C ASN A 64 -22.52 31.23 -10.24
N GLY A 65 -21.47 30.65 -9.68
CA GLY A 65 -20.99 30.94 -8.32
C GLY A 65 -20.45 29.69 -7.64
N ASN A 66 -20.03 29.87 -6.39
CA ASN A 66 -19.55 28.78 -5.56
C ASN A 66 -20.26 28.77 -4.22
N TRP A 67 -20.47 27.57 -3.70
CA TRP A 67 -21.11 27.33 -2.41
C TRP A 67 -20.80 25.91 -1.95
N SER A 68 -21.12 25.57 -0.71
CA SER A 68 -20.97 24.21 -0.21
C SER A 68 -22.21 23.76 0.54
N ILE A 69 -22.39 22.45 0.68
CA ILE A 69 -23.42 21.80 1.50
C ILE A 69 -22.82 20.75 2.43
N SER A 70 -23.59 20.30 3.42
CA SER A 70 -23.19 19.21 4.32
C SER A 70 -22.88 17.93 3.54
N ALA A 71 -21.68 17.39 3.72
CA ALA A 71 -21.23 16.19 3.04
C ALA A 71 -22.01 14.95 3.52
N SER A 72 -22.24 14.83 4.82
CA SER A 72 -23.00 13.73 5.43
C SER A 72 -24.46 13.72 4.94
N SER A 73 -25.06 14.90 4.80
CA SER A 73 -26.41 15.03 4.29
C SER A 73 -26.47 14.64 2.81
N LEU A 74 -25.52 15.08 1.97
CA LEU A 74 -25.47 14.68 0.56
C LEU A 74 -25.26 13.17 0.42
N LYS A 75 -24.37 12.58 1.23
CA LYS A 75 -24.18 11.12 1.31
C LYS A 75 -25.45 10.39 1.68
N GLN A 76 -26.23 10.91 2.63
CA GLN A 76 -27.51 10.32 3.00
C GLN A 76 -28.50 10.40 1.85
N TYR A 77 -28.66 11.57 1.21
CA TYR A 77 -29.51 11.69 0.03
C TYR A 77 -29.14 10.68 -1.05
N TRP A 78 -27.85 10.63 -1.41
CA TRP A 78 -27.31 9.71 -2.42
C TRP A 78 -27.59 8.24 -2.10
N ASN A 79 -27.42 7.84 -0.83
CA ASN A 79 -27.73 6.48 -0.37
C ASN A 79 -29.22 6.11 -0.46
N ASN A 80 -30.11 7.09 -0.49
CA ASN A 80 -31.55 6.88 -0.69
C ASN A 80 -31.96 6.97 -2.16
N GLN A 81 -30.99 7.08 -3.09
CA GLN A 81 -31.18 6.99 -4.54
C GLN A 81 -30.53 5.70 -5.11
N LYS A 82 -30.28 4.70 -4.25
CA LYS A 82 -29.51 3.51 -4.62
C LYS A 82 -30.15 2.71 -5.76
N GLU A 83 -31.47 2.68 -5.86
CA GLU A 83 -32.13 1.93 -6.93
C GLU A 83 -32.04 2.70 -8.26
N LEU A 84 -32.12 4.04 -8.25
CA LEU A 84 -31.78 4.86 -9.43
C LEU A 84 -30.32 4.69 -9.87
N VAL A 85 -29.39 4.64 -8.92
CA VAL A 85 -27.97 4.40 -9.20
C VAL A 85 -27.75 3.02 -9.82
N LYS A 86 -28.34 1.96 -9.25
CA LYS A 86 -28.25 0.60 -9.80
C LYS A 86 -28.90 0.47 -11.17
N SER A 87 -30.04 1.12 -11.38
CA SER A 87 -30.77 1.10 -12.64
C SER A 87 -30.21 2.07 -13.70
N LYS A 88 -29.14 2.82 -13.37
CA LYS A 88 -28.52 3.82 -14.26
C LYS A 88 -29.56 4.82 -14.77
N THR A 89 -30.34 5.38 -13.84
CA THR A 89 -31.37 6.38 -14.12
C THR A 89 -30.91 7.77 -13.68
N ASP A 90 -31.15 8.79 -14.52
CA ASP A 90 -30.92 10.19 -14.16
C ASP A 90 -31.70 10.57 -12.89
N PHE A 91 -31.06 11.30 -11.98
CA PHE A 91 -31.75 11.99 -10.88
C PHE A 91 -31.16 13.35 -10.64
N TYR A 92 -31.80 14.17 -9.80
CA TYR A 92 -31.40 15.55 -9.61
C TYR A 92 -31.67 16.06 -8.19
N ILE A 93 -30.92 17.09 -7.80
CA ILE A 93 -31.21 17.91 -6.63
C ILE A 93 -31.76 19.27 -7.08
N GLU A 94 -32.81 19.77 -6.43
CA GLU A 94 -33.37 21.09 -6.73
C GLU A 94 -32.60 22.18 -6.02
N VAL A 95 -32.30 23.25 -6.75
CA VAL A 95 -31.53 24.40 -6.27
C VAL A 95 -32.45 25.63 -6.28
N ASN A 96 -32.80 26.10 -5.09
CA ASN A 96 -33.69 27.23 -4.88
C ASN A 96 -32.90 28.49 -4.52
N TYR A 97 -33.01 29.51 -5.36
CA TYR A 97 -32.37 30.81 -5.12
C TYR A 97 -33.36 31.78 -4.47
N ASN A 98 -33.18 32.07 -3.18
CA ASN A 98 -33.96 33.09 -2.47
C ASN A 98 -33.31 34.47 -2.64
N LYS A 99 -34.08 35.51 -2.99
CA LYS A 99 -33.59 36.90 -3.09
C LYS A 99 -32.97 37.44 -1.80
N LYS A 100 -33.30 36.87 -0.64
CA LYS A 100 -32.82 37.30 0.69
C LYS A 100 -31.59 36.53 1.21
N SER A 101 -31.15 35.49 0.51
CA SER A 101 -30.02 34.65 0.94
C SER A 101 -28.87 34.77 -0.05
N THR A 102 -27.64 34.87 0.46
CA THR A 102 -26.42 34.89 -0.36
C THR A 102 -26.21 33.56 -1.08
N TYR A 103 -26.57 32.45 -0.44
CA TYR A 103 -26.37 31.10 -0.96
C TYR A 103 -27.71 30.40 -1.26
N PRO A 104 -27.74 29.44 -2.21
CA PRO A 104 -28.96 28.71 -2.52
C PRO A 104 -29.41 27.81 -1.35
N PHE A 105 -30.67 27.41 -1.43
CA PHE A 105 -31.25 26.37 -0.59
C PHE A 105 -31.51 25.14 -1.45
N ILE A 106 -31.08 23.98 -1.00
CA ILE A 106 -31.37 22.73 -1.70
C ILE A 106 -32.58 22.09 -1.03
N ASP A 107 -33.56 21.69 -1.82
CA ASP A 107 -34.78 21.00 -1.37
C ASP A 107 -34.97 19.79 -2.25
N THR A 108 -35.06 18.59 -1.69
CA THR A 108 -35.08 17.38 -2.51
C THR A 108 -35.93 16.30 -1.86
N LEU A 109 -36.46 15.41 -2.70
CA LEU A 109 -37.17 14.20 -2.29
C LEU A 109 -36.32 12.98 -2.61
N THR A 110 -36.33 12.00 -1.71
CA THR A 110 -35.71 10.67 -1.92
C THR A 110 -36.70 9.72 -2.61
N GLU A 111 -36.23 8.56 -3.10
CA GLU A 111 -37.14 7.52 -3.66
C GLU A 111 -38.16 7.02 -2.63
N HIS A 112 -37.84 7.10 -1.34
CA HIS A 112 -38.72 6.72 -0.24
C HIS A 112 -39.60 7.89 0.24
N GLU A 113 -39.82 8.90 -0.59
CA GLU A 113 -40.65 10.07 -0.30
C GLU A 113 -40.22 10.86 0.95
N SER A 114 -39.00 10.68 1.43
CA SER A 114 -38.42 11.49 2.50
C SER A 114 -37.88 12.79 1.92
N ARG A 115 -38.37 13.92 2.42
CA ARG A 115 -37.87 15.25 2.06
C ARG A 115 -36.59 15.56 2.84
N LEU A 116 -35.54 15.93 2.13
CA LEU A 116 -34.28 16.43 2.69
C LEU A 116 -34.05 17.85 2.21
N TYR A 117 -33.52 18.69 3.09
CA TYR A 117 -33.16 20.06 2.74
C TYR A 117 -31.78 20.43 3.25
N PHE A 118 -31.11 21.34 2.54
CA PHE A 118 -29.74 21.73 2.81
C PHE A 118 -29.60 23.24 2.69
N GLN A 119 -29.09 23.85 3.76
CA GLN A 119 -28.68 25.24 3.73
C GLN A 119 -27.25 25.32 3.19
N ALA A 120 -27.07 25.92 2.01
CA ALA A 120 -25.74 26.15 1.49
C ALA A 120 -25.03 27.25 2.28
N LYS A 121 -23.70 27.14 2.36
CA LYS A 121 -22.79 28.16 2.92
C LYS A 121 -21.72 28.49 1.88
N SER A 122 -20.78 29.36 2.26
CA SER A 122 -19.58 29.61 1.45
C SER A 122 -18.88 28.31 1.06
N ALA A 123 -18.33 28.26 -0.14
CA ALA A 123 -17.43 27.18 -0.53
C ALA A 123 -16.24 27.08 0.45
N ILE A 124 -15.69 25.88 0.60
CA ILE A 124 -14.51 25.63 1.42
C ILE A 124 -13.28 26.19 0.70
N THR A 125 -12.49 27.02 1.38
CA THR A 125 -11.29 27.66 0.81
C THR A 125 -10.30 26.63 0.25
N GLU A 126 -9.98 25.58 1.02
CA GLU A 126 -9.09 24.49 0.60
C GLU A 126 -9.56 23.81 -0.70
N HIS A 127 -10.87 23.68 -0.91
CA HIS A 127 -11.42 23.11 -2.14
C HIS A 127 -11.18 24.04 -3.34
N LEU A 128 -11.32 25.35 -3.14
CA LEU A 128 -11.09 26.35 -4.18
C LEU A 128 -9.61 26.47 -4.53
N ASP A 129 -8.74 26.44 -3.53
CA ASP A 129 -7.29 26.45 -3.72
C ASP A 129 -6.83 25.20 -4.49
N PHE A 130 -7.38 24.03 -4.14
CA PHE A 130 -7.12 22.79 -4.87
C PHE A 130 -7.63 22.82 -6.31
N LEU A 131 -8.82 23.38 -6.56
CA LEU A 131 -9.33 23.57 -7.92
C LEU A 131 -8.38 24.48 -8.73
N SER A 132 -7.96 25.61 -8.15
CA SER A 132 -7.03 26.52 -8.79
C SER A 132 -5.71 25.84 -9.13
N LEU A 133 -5.16 25.04 -8.20
CA LEU A 133 -3.96 24.25 -8.43
C LEU A 133 -4.17 23.26 -9.59
N ALA A 134 -5.24 22.47 -9.55
CA ALA A 134 -5.53 21.48 -10.57
C ALA A 134 -5.67 22.10 -11.98
N GLU A 135 -6.24 23.29 -12.09
CA GLU A 135 -6.44 23.97 -13.39
C GLU A 135 -5.20 24.71 -13.90
N GLN A 136 -4.35 25.22 -13.00
CA GLN A 136 -3.22 26.08 -13.37
C GLN A 136 -1.88 25.34 -13.43
N SER A 137 -1.77 24.20 -12.75
CA SER A 137 -0.54 23.40 -12.73
C SER A 137 -0.17 22.89 -14.11
N LYS A 138 1.13 22.90 -14.41
CA LYS A 138 1.65 22.27 -15.61
C LYS A 138 1.62 20.75 -15.46
N GLN A 139 0.65 20.11 -16.12
CA GLN A 139 0.46 18.66 -16.06
C GLN A 139 1.20 17.95 -17.20
N HIS A 140 1.61 16.71 -16.96
CA HIS A 140 2.06 15.77 -17.98
C HIS A 140 0.86 14.96 -18.48
N THR A 141 0.53 15.09 -19.76
CA THR A 141 -0.54 14.30 -20.39
C THR A 141 0.05 13.11 -21.14
N LEU A 142 -0.50 11.93 -20.90
CA LEU A 142 -0.16 10.70 -21.60
C LEU A 142 -1.42 9.92 -21.97
N SER A 143 -1.31 8.98 -22.90
CA SER A 143 -2.44 8.09 -23.21
C SER A 143 -2.76 7.20 -22.01
N THR A 144 -4.03 6.91 -21.80
CA THR A 144 -4.50 6.01 -20.74
C THR A 144 -3.83 4.63 -20.83
N SER A 145 -3.53 4.15 -22.05
CA SER A 145 -2.76 2.92 -22.27
C SER A 145 -1.35 2.98 -21.68
N LYS A 146 -0.62 4.09 -21.88
CA LYS A 146 0.73 4.28 -21.31
C LYS A 146 0.68 4.37 -19.78
N ALA A 147 -0.37 4.96 -19.22
CA ALA A 147 -0.55 5.01 -17.77
C ALA A 147 -0.71 3.60 -17.20
N LYS A 148 -1.46 2.74 -17.90
CA LYS A 148 -1.58 1.31 -17.54
C LYS A 148 -0.27 0.55 -17.67
N ASP A 149 0.58 0.87 -18.65
CA ASP A 149 1.93 0.28 -18.75
C ASP A 149 2.82 0.67 -17.56
N ILE A 150 2.72 1.92 -17.09
CA ILE A 150 3.39 2.40 -15.87
C ILE A 150 2.89 1.63 -14.64
N ILE A 151 1.56 1.50 -14.48
CA ILE A 151 0.94 0.76 -13.37
C ILE A 151 1.42 -0.70 -13.39
N LYS A 152 1.38 -1.34 -14.55
CA LYS A 152 1.83 -2.73 -14.72
C LYS A 152 3.31 -2.90 -14.33
N ALA A 153 4.17 -1.94 -14.68
CA ALA A 153 5.58 -1.96 -14.29
C ALA A 153 5.76 -1.84 -12.77
N ALA A 154 4.92 -1.06 -12.08
CA ALA A 154 4.91 -1.03 -10.62
C ALA A 154 4.42 -2.37 -10.04
N GLU A 155 3.34 -2.92 -10.59
CA GLU A 155 2.71 -4.17 -10.14
C GLU A 155 3.63 -5.40 -10.26
N THR A 156 4.48 -5.45 -11.30
CA THR A 156 5.50 -6.51 -11.45
C THR A 156 6.51 -6.55 -10.32
N HIS A 157 6.64 -5.46 -9.56
CA HIS A 157 7.54 -5.33 -8.43
C HIS A 157 6.79 -5.23 -7.09
N THR A 158 5.59 -5.80 -7.01
CA THR A 158 4.88 -5.93 -5.72
C THR A 158 5.48 -7.03 -4.83
N PRO A 159 5.46 -6.86 -3.49
CA PRO A 159 5.05 -5.66 -2.75
C PRO A 159 6.07 -4.51 -2.90
N PHE A 160 5.62 -3.27 -2.78
CA PHE A 160 6.51 -2.10 -2.71
C PHE A 160 5.88 -1.02 -1.84
N ASP A 161 6.74 -0.17 -1.28
CA ASP A 161 6.37 1.04 -0.55
C ASP A 161 6.37 2.25 -1.50
N THR A 162 7.39 2.33 -2.36
CA THR A 162 7.61 3.43 -3.31
C THR A 162 7.97 2.90 -4.70
N PHE A 163 7.48 3.57 -5.73
CA PHE A 163 7.77 3.32 -7.14
C PHE A 163 8.29 4.61 -7.79
N GLU A 164 9.51 4.58 -8.31
CA GLU A 164 10.12 5.68 -9.05
C GLU A 164 10.44 5.25 -10.48
N ILE A 165 10.05 6.05 -11.48
CA ILE A 165 10.64 6.05 -12.81
C ILE A 165 11.65 7.19 -12.87
N ASN A 166 12.91 6.83 -13.06
CA ASN A 166 14.00 7.79 -13.26
C ASN A 166 14.37 7.82 -14.74
N LYS A 167 13.94 8.87 -15.43
CA LYS A 167 14.16 9.06 -16.86
C LYS A 167 15.63 9.27 -17.18
N GLU A 168 16.36 10.05 -16.38
CA GLU A 168 17.76 10.39 -16.66
C GLU A 168 18.66 9.16 -16.61
N ARG A 169 18.38 8.24 -15.69
CA ARG A 169 19.12 6.99 -15.52
C ARG A 169 18.53 5.81 -16.30
N ALA A 170 17.39 6.01 -16.97
CA ALA A 170 16.65 4.96 -17.66
C ALA A 170 16.46 3.71 -16.79
N GLN A 171 15.97 3.91 -15.55
CA GLN A 171 15.70 2.83 -14.59
C GLN A 171 14.40 3.05 -13.82
N ILE A 172 13.84 1.96 -13.32
CA ILE A 172 12.82 1.96 -12.27
C ILE A 172 13.56 1.78 -10.94
N ARG A 173 13.18 2.50 -9.90
CA ARG A 173 13.65 2.27 -8.53
C ARG A 173 12.45 1.92 -7.66
N ILE A 174 12.53 0.78 -7.00
CA ILE A 174 11.49 0.30 -6.09
C ILE A 174 12.02 0.44 -4.69
N GLU A 175 11.25 1.07 -3.82
CA GLU A 175 11.46 0.91 -2.39
C GLU A 175 10.63 -0.26 -1.90
N ARG A 176 11.31 -1.20 -1.24
CA ARG A 176 10.69 -2.33 -0.58
C ARG A 176 11.51 -2.64 0.66
N ASP A 177 10.84 -2.87 1.79
CA ASP A 177 11.52 -3.30 3.01
C ASP A 177 12.62 -2.30 3.41
N ASN A 178 12.36 -0.99 3.28
CA ASN A 178 13.31 0.12 3.51
C ASN A 178 14.53 0.18 2.57
N GLU A 179 14.56 -0.61 1.50
CA GLU A 179 15.66 -0.63 0.53
C GLU A 179 15.23 -0.15 -0.83
N ILE A 180 16.13 0.60 -1.48
CA ILE A 180 15.96 0.99 -2.86
C ILE A 180 16.64 -0.04 -3.75
N ILE A 181 15.83 -0.63 -4.64
CA ILE A 181 16.25 -1.66 -5.58
C ILE A 181 16.09 -1.12 -7.00
N PRO A 182 17.17 -0.99 -7.79
CA PRO A 182 17.09 -0.55 -9.17
C PRO A 182 16.72 -1.70 -10.11
N TYR A 183 15.90 -1.40 -11.12
CA TYR A 183 15.49 -2.30 -12.18
C TYR A 183 15.62 -1.61 -13.54
N ALA A 184 15.94 -2.39 -14.58
CA ALA A 184 15.87 -1.89 -15.95
C ALA A 184 14.42 -1.55 -16.33
N ILE A 185 14.23 -0.52 -17.15
CA ILE A 185 12.91 -0.18 -17.65
C ILE A 185 12.45 -1.24 -18.66
N PRO A 186 11.22 -1.79 -18.54
CA PRO A 186 10.67 -2.71 -19.52
C PRO A 186 10.66 -2.09 -20.92
N GLU A 187 10.96 -2.87 -21.97
CA GLU A 187 10.97 -2.36 -23.35
C GLU A 187 9.62 -1.74 -23.79
N SER A 188 8.53 -2.21 -23.19
CA SER A 188 7.17 -1.68 -23.42
C SER A 188 6.97 -0.27 -22.87
N LEU A 189 7.81 0.19 -21.95
CA LEU A 189 7.68 1.46 -21.26
C LEU A 189 8.77 2.43 -21.67
N LYS A 190 8.39 3.58 -22.25
CA LYS A 190 9.30 4.68 -22.55
C LYS A 190 8.98 5.87 -21.64
N PRO A 191 9.84 6.20 -20.66
CA PRO A 191 9.59 7.31 -19.75
C PRO A 191 9.60 8.65 -20.45
N GLU A 192 8.53 9.41 -20.29
CA GLU A 192 8.43 10.77 -20.82
C GLU A 192 8.89 11.81 -19.77
N PHE A 193 8.78 11.47 -18.49
CA PHE A 193 9.10 12.31 -17.33
C PHE A 193 9.48 11.44 -16.11
N ASN A 194 10.03 12.07 -15.07
CA ASN A 194 10.28 11.41 -13.79
C ASN A 194 8.99 11.26 -13.01
N LEU A 195 8.77 10.10 -12.43
CA LEU A 195 7.55 9.77 -11.72
C LEU A 195 7.92 9.14 -10.38
N LEU A 196 7.47 9.71 -9.27
CA LEU A 196 7.69 9.16 -7.93
C LEU A 196 6.35 9.03 -7.23
N LEU A 197 5.94 7.80 -6.92
CA LEU A 197 4.64 7.48 -6.34
C LEU A 197 4.80 6.52 -5.17
N ASN A 198 3.97 6.68 -4.14
CA ASN A 198 3.79 5.63 -3.13
C ASN A 198 2.71 4.65 -3.60
N LYS A 199 2.52 3.56 -2.84
CA LYS A 199 1.51 2.53 -3.13
C LYS A 199 0.09 3.09 -3.29
N ASP A 200 -0.29 4.06 -2.47
CA ASP A 200 -1.63 4.65 -2.51
C ASP A 200 -1.84 5.45 -3.80
N SER A 201 -0.85 6.25 -4.19
CA SER A 201 -0.89 6.99 -5.45
C SER A 201 -0.94 6.09 -6.69
N VAL A 202 -0.19 4.98 -6.71
CA VAL A 202 -0.29 3.98 -7.80
C VAL A 202 -1.70 3.39 -7.86
N SER A 203 -2.28 3.06 -6.70
CA SER A 203 -3.65 2.52 -6.61
C SER A 203 -4.70 3.53 -7.11
N GLN A 204 -4.55 4.81 -6.76
CA GLN A 204 -5.42 5.89 -7.25
C GLN A 204 -5.32 6.05 -8.78
N LEU A 205 -4.11 6.06 -9.33
CA LEU A 205 -3.90 6.13 -10.78
C LEU A 205 -4.52 4.90 -11.49
N SER A 206 -4.36 3.70 -10.93
CA SER A 206 -4.98 2.48 -11.47
C SER A 206 -6.50 2.58 -11.50
N ASN A 207 -7.11 2.96 -10.37
CA ASN A 207 -8.55 3.11 -10.26
C ASN A 207 -9.11 4.12 -11.28
N LEU A 208 -8.40 5.24 -11.51
CA LEU A 208 -8.78 6.22 -12.52
C LEU A 208 -8.71 5.62 -13.93
N CYS A 209 -7.60 4.97 -14.27
CA CYS A 209 -7.36 4.40 -15.60
C CYS A 209 -8.30 3.22 -15.93
N ASP A 210 -8.75 2.47 -14.93
CA ASP A 210 -9.67 1.34 -15.11
C ASP A 210 -11.13 1.75 -15.22
N SER A 211 -11.48 2.92 -14.70
CA SER A 211 -12.85 3.44 -14.70
C SER A 211 -13.11 4.53 -15.74
N THR A 212 -12.07 5.05 -16.40
CA THR A 212 -12.20 6.12 -17.40
C THR A 212 -12.39 5.58 -18.81
N SER A 213 -13.17 6.30 -19.62
CA SER A 213 -13.22 6.13 -21.08
C SER A 213 -12.33 7.14 -21.81
N ALA A 214 -11.67 8.05 -21.10
CA ALA A 214 -10.79 9.04 -21.71
C ALA A 214 -9.58 8.37 -22.38
N GLU A 215 -9.20 8.87 -23.56
CA GLU A 215 -8.00 8.39 -24.27
C GLU A 215 -6.70 8.79 -23.58
N THR A 216 -6.75 9.86 -22.78
CA THR A 216 -5.61 10.45 -22.09
C THR A 216 -5.89 10.70 -20.63
N VAL A 217 -4.84 10.60 -19.82
CA VAL A 217 -4.81 11.06 -18.43
C VAL A 217 -3.70 12.07 -18.24
N SER A 218 -3.92 13.01 -17.34
CA SER A 218 -2.94 14.00 -16.94
C SER A 218 -2.45 13.73 -15.52
N ILE A 219 -1.16 13.96 -15.31
CA ILE A 219 -0.45 13.72 -14.06
C ILE A 219 0.28 14.99 -13.66
N TYR A 220 0.11 15.41 -12.41
CA TYR A 220 0.90 16.45 -11.76
C TYR A 220 1.45 15.91 -10.45
N ILE A 221 2.70 16.21 -10.16
CA ILE A 221 3.39 15.75 -8.96
C ILE A 221 4.24 16.91 -8.44
N ASP A 222 4.17 17.11 -7.13
CA ASP A 222 5.10 17.94 -6.37
C ASP A 222 5.62 17.18 -5.15
N ASP A 223 6.28 17.88 -4.22
CA ASP A 223 6.90 17.30 -3.04
C ASP A 223 5.88 16.77 -2.00
N GLU A 224 4.60 17.11 -2.13
CA GLU A 224 3.57 16.79 -1.13
C GLU A 224 2.45 15.91 -1.67
N ARG A 225 2.16 15.95 -2.97
CA ARG A 225 1.01 15.24 -3.54
C ARG A 225 1.19 14.83 -5.01
N ALA A 226 0.49 13.76 -5.36
CA ALA A 226 0.22 13.38 -6.73
C ALA A 226 -1.24 13.71 -7.09
N ILE A 227 -1.45 14.32 -8.24
CA ILE A 227 -2.75 14.66 -8.80
C ILE A 227 -2.90 13.95 -10.15
N PHE A 228 -4.00 13.23 -10.32
CA PHE A 228 -4.34 12.54 -11.56
C PHE A 228 -5.68 13.03 -12.09
N SER A 229 -5.81 13.20 -13.40
CA SER A 229 -7.05 13.63 -14.03
C SER A 229 -7.32 12.95 -15.36
N ASP A 230 -8.59 12.68 -15.65
CA ASP A 230 -9.07 12.26 -16.98
C ASP A 230 -9.88 13.36 -17.69
N GLY A 231 -9.78 14.61 -17.21
CA GLY A 231 -10.55 15.76 -17.68
C GLY A 231 -11.92 15.93 -17.01
N SER A 232 -12.61 14.81 -16.72
CA SER A 232 -13.90 14.82 -16.01
C SER A 232 -13.75 14.66 -14.50
N ARG A 233 -12.68 13.99 -14.08
CA ARG A 233 -12.36 13.67 -12.70
C ARG A 233 -10.96 14.13 -12.39
N VAL A 234 -10.75 14.60 -11.18
CA VAL A 234 -9.43 14.89 -10.60
C VAL A 234 -9.38 14.19 -9.25
N ILE A 235 -8.32 13.44 -9.01
CA ILE A 235 -8.07 12.78 -7.73
C ILE A 235 -6.67 13.16 -7.25
N SER A 236 -6.52 13.35 -5.94
CA SER A 236 -5.22 13.60 -5.32
C SER A 236 -4.91 12.57 -4.25
N SER A 237 -3.62 12.37 -4.00
CA SER A 237 -3.09 11.52 -2.94
C SER A 237 -1.83 12.15 -2.34
N SER A 238 -1.61 11.92 -1.05
CA SER A 238 -0.42 12.40 -0.34
C SER A 238 0.85 11.68 -0.77
N LEU A 239 1.93 12.42 -0.94
CA LEU A 239 3.30 11.93 -1.11
C LEU A 239 4.17 12.24 0.11
N LEU A 240 3.59 12.70 1.22
CA LEU A 240 4.34 13.06 2.43
C LEU A 240 5.20 11.90 2.98
N SER A 241 4.78 10.64 2.75
CA SER A 241 5.56 9.45 3.10
C SER A 241 6.91 9.35 2.36
N LEU A 242 7.09 10.12 1.28
CA LEU A 242 8.26 10.09 0.42
C LEU A 242 9.23 11.25 0.68
N ARG A 243 8.96 12.13 1.65
CA ARG A 243 9.86 13.25 1.97
C ARG A 243 11.30 12.82 2.26
N ASP A 244 11.45 11.67 2.93
CA ASP A 244 12.77 11.12 3.25
C ASP A 244 13.35 10.24 2.14
N TYR A 245 12.56 9.89 1.12
CA TYR A 245 12.96 9.01 0.01
C TYR A 245 14.17 9.58 -0.74
N ALA A 246 14.21 10.89 -0.98
CA ALA A 246 15.30 11.55 -1.69
C ALA A 246 16.67 11.38 -1.00
N ASN A 247 16.67 11.13 0.32
CA ASN A 247 17.88 10.94 1.11
C ASN A 247 18.29 9.46 1.25
N LYS A 248 17.41 8.52 0.86
CA LYS A 248 17.70 7.09 0.93
C LYS A 248 18.72 6.69 -0.13
N LYS A 249 19.70 5.89 0.29
CA LYS A 249 20.76 5.37 -0.56
C LYS A 249 20.47 3.92 -0.91
N GLU A 250 20.85 3.54 -2.12
CA GLU A 250 20.91 2.14 -2.51
C GLU A 250 22.02 1.47 -1.69
N ILE A 251 21.68 0.38 -1.00
CA ILE A 251 22.62 -0.43 -0.24
C ILE A 251 22.76 -1.76 -0.96
N SER A 252 23.99 -2.13 -1.29
CA SER A 252 24.28 -3.45 -1.85
C SER A 252 24.48 -4.46 -0.74
N PHE A 253 23.90 -5.65 -0.90
CA PHE A 253 24.06 -6.76 0.03
C PHE A 253 24.80 -7.93 -0.60
N THR A 254 25.65 -8.56 0.19
CA THR A 254 26.24 -9.86 -0.13
C THR A 254 25.58 -10.96 0.68
N VAL A 255 25.25 -12.08 0.04
CA VAL A 255 24.68 -13.25 0.72
C VAL A 255 25.77 -13.93 1.54
N GLU A 256 25.63 -13.94 2.87
CA GLU A 256 26.47 -14.74 3.77
C GLU A 256 25.94 -16.17 3.89
N GLN A 257 24.61 -16.33 3.98
CA GLN A 257 23.95 -17.63 4.13
C GLN A 257 22.68 -17.72 3.31
N LYS A 258 22.39 -18.92 2.80
CA LYS A 258 21.11 -19.27 2.17
C LYS A 258 20.57 -20.54 2.83
N ILE A 259 19.34 -20.48 3.31
CA ILE A 259 18.62 -21.64 3.85
C ILE A 259 17.22 -21.71 3.25
N VAL A 260 16.69 -22.91 3.08
CA VAL A 260 15.29 -23.15 2.71
C VAL A 260 14.68 -24.01 3.80
N VAL A 261 13.75 -23.44 4.57
CA VAL A 261 13.20 -24.08 5.77
C VAL A 261 11.68 -24.16 5.75
N ASN A 262 11.11 -25.11 6.49
CA ASN A 262 9.67 -25.17 6.72
C ASN A 262 9.18 -23.95 7.52
N ILE A 263 8.40 -23.08 6.90
CA ILE A 263 7.99 -21.80 7.51
C ILE A 263 7.00 -22.00 8.67
N TYR A 264 6.13 -23.00 8.61
CA TYR A 264 5.16 -23.27 9.67
C TYR A 264 5.86 -23.67 10.98
N THR A 265 6.86 -24.53 10.87
CA THR A 265 7.70 -24.93 12.01
C THR A 265 8.44 -23.73 12.57
N PHE A 266 9.06 -22.93 11.71
CA PHE A 266 9.81 -21.75 12.16
C PHE A 266 8.89 -20.74 12.88
N LYS A 267 7.72 -20.44 12.31
CA LYS A 267 6.72 -19.54 12.91
C LYS A 267 6.19 -20.07 14.24
N LYS A 268 5.88 -21.36 14.32
CA LYS A 268 5.40 -21.98 15.55
C LYS A 268 6.42 -21.85 16.68
N GLU A 269 7.71 -22.03 16.39
CA GLU A 269 8.74 -21.85 17.42
C GLU A 269 8.90 -20.39 17.84
N ILE A 270 8.77 -19.43 16.93
CA ILE A 270 8.73 -18.00 17.28
C ILE A 270 7.57 -17.71 18.25
N GLU A 271 6.38 -18.24 17.96
CA GLU A 271 5.20 -18.11 18.84
C GLU A 271 5.44 -18.80 20.20
N ASN A 272 5.90 -20.05 20.21
CA ASN A 272 6.20 -20.80 21.44
C ASN A 272 7.20 -20.05 22.34
N TYR A 273 8.27 -19.48 21.76
CA TYR A 273 9.29 -18.76 22.52
C TYR A 273 8.77 -17.43 23.08
N ARG A 274 7.85 -16.77 22.37
CA ARG A 274 7.18 -15.56 22.87
C ARG A 274 6.17 -15.83 23.97
N ASP A 275 5.65 -17.04 24.07
CA ASP A 275 4.74 -17.44 25.15
C ASP A 275 5.49 -17.77 26.45
N ILE A 276 6.81 -17.99 26.40
CA ILE A 276 7.66 -18.16 27.57
C ILE A 276 8.10 -16.78 28.08
N ALA A 277 7.61 -16.38 29.25
CA ALA A 277 7.80 -15.03 29.80
C ALA A 277 9.27 -14.56 29.85
N LEU A 278 10.19 -15.42 30.30
CA LEU A 278 11.62 -15.07 30.40
C LEU A 278 12.28 -14.91 29.02
N ILE A 279 11.93 -15.76 28.04
CA ILE A 279 12.45 -15.64 26.67
C ILE A 279 11.89 -14.39 26.00
N LYS A 280 10.59 -14.12 26.16
CA LYS A 280 9.95 -12.88 25.69
C LYS A 280 10.59 -11.64 26.29
N GLN A 281 10.93 -11.68 27.58
CA GLN A 281 11.61 -10.58 28.26
C GLN A 281 13.06 -10.39 27.77
N ALA A 282 13.79 -11.49 27.55
CA ALA A 282 15.13 -11.44 26.95
C ALA A 282 15.10 -10.93 25.50
N ASN A 283 13.99 -11.17 24.80
CA ASN A 283 13.73 -10.78 23.41
C ASN A 283 14.81 -11.23 22.41
N GLU A 284 15.54 -12.29 22.76
CA GLU A 284 16.66 -12.84 22.00
C GLU A 284 16.28 -14.21 21.45
N ALA A 285 16.55 -14.40 20.16
CA ALA A 285 16.58 -15.72 19.54
C ALA A 285 17.92 -15.97 18.88
N LEU A 286 18.35 -17.22 18.88
CA LEU A 286 19.60 -17.69 18.32
C LEU A 286 19.32 -18.58 17.12
N LEU A 287 19.91 -18.25 15.98
CA LEU A 287 19.86 -19.06 14.77
C LEU A 287 21.25 -19.65 14.51
N TYR A 288 21.39 -20.94 14.75
CA TYR A 288 22.59 -21.71 14.45
C TYR A 288 22.49 -22.33 13.07
N ILE A 289 23.55 -22.17 12.27
CA ILE A 289 23.64 -22.73 10.93
C ILE A 289 25.00 -23.40 10.77
N ASP A 290 25.00 -24.67 10.34
CA ASP A 290 26.18 -25.36 9.81
C ASP A 290 25.81 -26.10 8.51
N ASN A 291 26.77 -26.81 7.91
CA ASN A 291 26.56 -27.54 6.65
C ASN A 291 25.52 -28.68 6.71
N HIS A 292 25.01 -29.02 7.89
CA HIS A 292 24.19 -30.20 8.13
C HIS A 292 22.86 -29.89 8.80
N CYS A 293 22.74 -28.78 9.51
CA CYS A 293 21.52 -28.44 10.22
C CYS A 293 21.36 -26.92 10.41
N VAL A 294 20.10 -26.54 10.53
CA VAL A 294 19.68 -25.24 11.05
C VAL A 294 18.97 -25.49 12.36
N MET A 295 19.36 -24.80 13.41
CA MET A 295 18.70 -24.88 14.72
C MET A 295 18.29 -23.48 15.16
N PHE A 296 17.03 -23.35 15.56
CA PHE A 296 16.49 -22.14 16.15
C PHE A 296 16.31 -22.35 17.65
N ALA A 297 16.66 -21.36 18.46
CA ALA A 297 16.60 -21.46 19.91
C ALA A 297 16.25 -20.13 20.57
N GLY A 298 15.50 -20.20 21.68
CA GLY A 298 15.34 -19.12 22.64
C GLY A 298 15.87 -19.62 23.98
N LEU A 299 16.99 -19.08 24.45
CA LEU A 299 17.70 -19.60 25.62
C LEU A 299 17.91 -18.48 26.65
N THR A 300 17.56 -18.76 27.91
CA THR A 300 17.96 -17.98 29.09
C THR A 300 18.67 -18.91 30.08
N ASP A 301 19.13 -18.36 31.21
CA ASP A 301 19.81 -19.15 32.24
C ASP A 301 18.84 -20.12 32.96
N GLU A 302 17.57 -19.74 33.11
CA GLU A 302 16.55 -20.49 33.85
C GLU A 302 15.63 -21.33 32.97
N THR A 303 15.44 -20.96 31.70
CA THR A 303 14.54 -21.66 30.79
C THR A 303 14.99 -21.54 29.35
N GLY A 304 14.52 -22.44 28.50
CA GLY A 304 14.86 -22.39 27.09
C GLY A 304 14.14 -23.42 26.26
N GLY A 305 14.13 -23.17 24.96
CA GLY A 305 13.69 -24.10 23.93
C GLY A 305 14.63 -24.05 22.74
N ASN A 306 14.82 -25.19 22.10
CA ASN A 306 15.54 -25.28 20.85
C ASN A 306 14.92 -26.34 19.94
N ARG A 307 14.94 -26.08 18.64
CA ARG A 307 14.39 -26.97 17.62
C ARG A 307 15.24 -26.95 16.36
N PHE A 308 15.48 -28.12 15.79
CA PHE A 308 15.98 -28.22 14.42
C PHE A 308 14.90 -27.78 13.44
N LEU A 309 15.23 -26.85 12.57
CA LEU A 309 14.36 -26.50 11.45
C LEU A 309 14.58 -27.55 10.35
N SER A 310 13.50 -28.14 9.86
CA SER A 310 13.58 -28.97 8.66
C SER A 310 14.00 -28.07 7.49
N ALA A 311 15.21 -28.31 6.99
CA ALA A 311 15.85 -27.52 5.96
C ALA A 311 16.11 -28.41 4.74
N GLU A 312 15.55 -28.03 3.59
CA GLU A 312 15.82 -28.70 2.31
C GLU A 312 17.17 -28.29 1.73
N HIS A 313 17.56 -27.05 1.97
CA HIS A 313 18.83 -26.52 1.51
C HIS A 313 19.51 -25.72 2.61
N ILE A 314 20.82 -25.93 2.74
CA ILE A 314 21.70 -25.13 3.58
C ILE A 314 22.96 -24.81 2.76
N GLY A 315 23.24 -23.53 2.60
CA GLY A 315 24.47 -23.07 1.95
C GLY A 315 25.71 -23.55 2.70
N LYS A 316 26.80 -23.80 1.97
CA LYS A 316 28.06 -24.21 2.60
C LYS A 316 28.61 -23.09 3.47
N THR A 317 28.77 -23.36 4.76
CA THR A 317 29.29 -22.41 5.75
C THR A 317 30.07 -23.07 6.89
N GLN A 318 30.89 -22.27 7.56
CA GLN A 318 31.35 -22.58 8.90
C GLN A 318 30.18 -22.49 9.90
N PRO A 319 30.19 -23.31 10.97
CA PRO A 319 29.21 -23.21 12.05
C PRO A 319 29.13 -21.78 12.60
N THR A 320 27.95 -21.19 12.51
CA THR A 320 27.74 -19.78 12.86
C THR A 320 26.47 -19.64 13.70
N VAL A 321 26.52 -18.75 14.70
CA VAL A 321 25.35 -18.37 15.51
C VAL A 321 25.04 -16.91 15.24
N TYR A 322 23.79 -16.66 14.88
CA TYR A 322 23.24 -15.32 14.72
C TYR A 322 22.29 -15.00 15.87
N ARG A 323 22.40 -13.79 16.40
CA ARG A 323 21.47 -13.21 17.36
C ARG A 323 20.41 -12.39 16.63
N ILE A 324 19.15 -12.65 16.95
CA ILE A 324 17.98 -12.08 16.28
C ILE A 324 17.02 -11.55 17.34
N ASP A 325 16.46 -10.35 17.11
CA ASP A 325 15.37 -9.82 17.92
C ASP A 325 14.09 -10.63 17.69
N LEU A 326 13.61 -11.30 18.74
CA LEU A 326 12.44 -12.18 18.66
C LEU A 326 11.14 -11.39 18.38
N SER A 327 11.08 -10.12 18.76
CA SER A 327 9.94 -9.25 18.49
C SER A 327 9.86 -8.81 17.05
N GLU A 328 10.98 -8.44 16.43
CA GLU A 328 11.02 -8.13 15.01
C GLU A 328 10.71 -9.36 14.16
N LEU A 329 11.26 -10.52 14.53
CA LEU A 329 10.99 -11.78 13.85
C LEU A 329 9.51 -12.17 13.88
N SER A 330 8.79 -11.82 14.95
CA SER A 330 7.35 -12.08 15.08
C SER A 330 6.45 -11.20 14.22
N LYS A 331 6.97 -10.08 13.71
CA LYS A 331 6.23 -9.16 12.82
C LYS A 331 6.25 -9.62 11.36
N ILE A 332 7.05 -10.64 11.02
CA ILE A 332 7.13 -11.17 9.66
C ILE A 332 5.77 -11.75 9.24
N LYS A 333 5.17 -11.15 8.21
CA LYS A 333 3.88 -11.59 7.67
C LYS A 333 4.12 -12.66 6.61
N VAL A 334 3.82 -13.90 6.96
CA VAL A 334 3.92 -15.07 6.05
C VAL A 334 2.69 -15.17 5.11
N LYS A 335 1.79 -14.18 5.13
CA LYS A 335 0.40 -14.36 4.64
C LYS A 335 0.23 -14.51 3.13
N ASP A 336 1.23 -14.24 2.30
CA ASP A 336 1.16 -14.47 0.84
C ASP A 336 1.75 -15.82 0.39
N ILE A 337 2.11 -16.68 1.34
CA ILE A 337 2.63 -18.03 1.09
C ILE A 337 1.50 -19.06 1.31
N THR A 338 0.31 -18.83 0.75
CA THR A 338 -0.86 -19.69 1.03
C THR A 338 -0.74 -21.10 0.45
N THR A 339 0.28 -21.38 -0.37
CA THR A 339 0.58 -22.71 -0.91
C THR A 339 1.97 -23.26 -0.58
N ALA A 340 2.94 -22.42 -0.20
CA ALA A 340 4.30 -22.90 0.03
C ALA A 340 4.51 -23.32 1.49
N THR A 341 4.91 -24.56 1.68
CA THR A 341 5.27 -25.12 2.99
C THR A 341 6.66 -24.68 3.46
N GLN A 342 7.39 -24.00 2.58
CA GLN A 342 8.79 -23.64 2.74
C GLN A 342 9.03 -22.19 2.37
N ILE A 343 10.13 -21.67 2.89
CA ILE A 343 10.57 -20.31 2.63
C ILE A 343 12.06 -20.29 2.40
N LYS A 344 12.50 -19.54 1.39
CA LYS A 344 13.91 -19.16 1.24
C LYS A 344 14.19 -18.01 2.20
N ILE A 345 15.21 -18.19 3.03
CA ILE A 345 15.72 -17.18 3.95
C ILE A 345 17.21 -16.98 3.64
N GLN A 346 17.67 -15.73 3.63
CA GLN A 346 19.08 -15.42 3.47
C GLN A 346 19.61 -14.51 4.57
N MET A 347 20.81 -14.80 5.04
CA MET A 347 21.60 -13.84 5.80
C MET A 347 22.32 -12.93 4.83
N LEU A 348 22.10 -11.64 4.95
CA LEU A 348 22.61 -10.61 4.05
C LEU A 348 23.50 -9.66 4.84
N LEU A 349 24.72 -9.41 4.34
CA LEU A 349 25.65 -8.42 4.87
C LEU A 349 25.64 -7.20 3.95
N GLY A 350 25.25 -6.05 4.49
CA GLY A 350 25.28 -4.77 3.79
C GLY A 350 26.70 -4.23 3.65
N SER A 351 26.92 -3.38 2.64
CA SER A 351 28.19 -2.67 2.46
C SER A 351 28.54 -1.72 3.63
N ASP A 352 27.59 -1.42 4.50
CA ASP A 352 27.76 -0.67 5.74
C ASP A 352 28.20 -1.55 6.93
N GLY A 353 28.34 -2.86 6.72
CA GLY A 353 28.73 -3.84 7.73
C GLY A 353 27.57 -4.38 8.57
N LYS A 354 26.33 -3.92 8.35
CA LYS A 354 25.15 -4.40 9.07
C LYS A 354 24.60 -5.67 8.43
N ARG A 355 24.00 -6.55 9.25
CA ARG A 355 23.34 -7.75 8.74
C ARG A 355 21.83 -7.66 8.86
N LYS A 356 21.17 -8.32 7.94
CA LYS A 356 19.73 -8.57 7.98
C LYS A 356 19.40 -10.00 7.58
N LEU A 357 18.28 -10.49 8.08
CA LEU A 357 17.70 -11.76 7.70
C LEU A 357 16.55 -11.49 6.71
N GLY A 358 16.79 -11.74 5.43
CA GLY A 358 15.81 -11.51 4.36
C GLY A 358 14.91 -12.72 4.11
N PHE A 359 13.61 -12.48 4.00
CA PHE A 359 12.57 -13.47 3.71
C PHE A 359 12.09 -13.31 2.27
N TYR A 360 12.11 -14.41 1.51
CA TYR A 360 11.79 -14.41 0.08
C TYR A 360 10.44 -15.06 -0.17
N SER A 361 9.79 -14.62 -1.25
CA SER A 361 8.55 -15.22 -1.73
C SER A 361 8.84 -16.09 -2.96
N ASP A 362 7.92 -16.98 -3.31
CA ASP A 362 8.05 -17.78 -4.54
C ASP A 362 7.93 -16.91 -5.81
N ARG A 363 7.32 -15.72 -5.70
CA ARG A 363 7.13 -14.79 -6.82
C ARG A 363 8.39 -14.01 -7.16
N ASP A 364 9.14 -13.63 -6.14
CA ASP A 364 10.42 -12.92 -6.26
C ASP A 364 11.46 -13.63 -5.41
N THR A 365 12.27 -14.45 -6.08
CA THR A 365 13.35 -15.22 -5.47
C THR A 365 14.64 -14.42 -5.35
N ASN A 366 14.70 -13.22 -5.94
CA ASN A 366 15.92 -12.41 -6.03
C ASN A 366 15.97 -11.31 -4.99
N GLN A 367 14.82 -10.79 -4.55
CA GLN A 367 14.75 -9.75 -3.53
C GLN A 367 13.82 -10.14 -2.36
N PRO A 368 14.22 -9.86 -1.11
CA PRO A 368 13.37 -10.18 0.03
C PRO A 368 12.11 -9.32 -0.01
N TYR A 369 10.98 -9.89 0.40
CA TYR A 369 9.73 -9.13 0.56
C TYR A 369 9.65 -8.44 1.93
N GLN A 370 10.42 -8.94 2.90
CA GLN A 370 10.52 -8.41 4.25
C GLN A 370 11.84 -8.89 4.87
N SER A 371 12.46 -8.09 5.74
CA SER A 371 13.66 -8.49 6.48
C SER A 371 13.53 -8.19 7.98
N VAL A 372 14.32 -8.92 8.77
CA VAL A 372 14.66 -8.54 10.14
C VAL A 372 16.05 -7.89 10.13
N TYR A 373 16.13 -6.66 10.62
CA TYR A 373 17.35 -5.85 10.66
C TYR A 373 18.15 -6.06 11.95
N ASP A 374 19.35 -5.47 11.99
CA ASP A 374 20.24 -5.44 13.15
C ASP A 374 20.59 -6.84 13.70
N ILE A 375 20.83 -7.78 12.77
CA ILE A 375 21.30 -9.12 13.11
C ILE A 375 22.78 -9.05 13.49
N GLU A 376 23.17 -9.72 14.56
CA GLU A 376 24.56 -9.80 15.01
C GLU A 376 25.08 -11.23 15.00
N LEU A 377 26.39 -11.39 14.82
CA LEU A 377 27.06 -12.65 15.14
C LEU A 377 27.16 -12.78 16.66
N ALA A 378 26.91 -13.97 17.18
CA ALA A 378 27.03 -14.27 18.62
C ALA A 378 27.98 -15.44 18.88
N PRO A 379 29.28 -15.33 18.52
CA PRO A 379 30.26 -16.39 18.76
C PRO A 379 30.40 -16.74 20.25
N GLU A 380 30.17 -15.79 21.15
CA GLU A 380 30.15 -15.99 22.61
C GLU A 380 29.03 -16.94 23.06
N LYS A 381 27.94 -17.05 22.29
CA LYS A 381 26.82 -17.97 22.55
C LYS A 381 27.03 -19.36 21.93
N MET A 382 28.09 -19.56 21.14
CA MET A 382 28.34 -20.80 20.41
C MET A 382 28.33 -22.04 21.32
N ASN A 383 29.04 -22.00 22.46
CA ASN A 383 29.11 -23.13 23.37
C ASN A 383 27.74 -23.50 23.94
N GLN A 384 26.97 -22.49 24.39
CA GLN A 384 25.62 -22.66 24.92
C GLN A 384 24.69 -23.32 23.88
N VAL A 385 24.76 -22.85 22.64
CA VAL A 385 23.99 -23.40 21.51
C VAL A 385 24.40 -24.83 21.18
N LEU A 386 25.70 -25.14 21.15
CA LEU A 386 26.18 -26.50 20.87
C LEU A 386 25.78 -27.50 21.96
N ASP A 387 25.74 -27.09 23.22
CA ASP A 387 25.27 -27.94 24.31
C ASP A 387 23.76 -28.16 24.25
N ALA A 388 22.98 -27.12 23.93
CA ALA A 388 21.55 -27.26 23.64
C ALA A 388 21.29 -28.20 22.45
N LYS A 389 22.09 -28.10 21.38
CA LYS A 389 22.05 -28.98 20.20
C LYS A 389 22.26 -30.44 20.59
N LYS A 390 23.32 -30.76 21.36
CA LYS A 390 23.60 -32.11 21.84
C LYS A 390 22.47 -32.66 22.72
N ALA A 391 21.92 -31.83 23.61
CA ALA A 391 20.82 -32.21 24.48
C ALA A 391 19.55 -32.56 23.69
N LEU A 392 19.23 -31.78 22.64
CA LEU A 392 18.12 -32.07 21.74
C LEU A 392 18.34 -33.36 20.94
N GLU A 393 19.53 -33.56 20.37
CA GLU A 393 19.89 -34.79 19.66
C GLU A 393 19.74 -36.04 20.55
N LYS A 394 20.12 -35.94 21.82
CA LYS A 394 19.95 -37.01 22.80
C LYS A 394 18.47 -37.31 23.06
N LYS A 395 17.65 -36.29 23.32
CA LYS A 395 16.20 -36.46 23.56
C LYS A 395 15.46 -37.04 22.35
N ILE A 396 15.82 -36.65 21.13
CA ILE A 396 15.21 -37.20 19.90
C ILE A 396 15.53 -38.70 19.77
N LYS A 397 16.78 -39.10 20.03
CA LYS A 397 17.20 -40.51 20.00
C LYS A 397 16.48 -41.34 21.07
N GLU A 398 16.34 -40.81 22.28
CA GLU A 398 15.65 -41.48 23.40
C GLU A 398 14.15 -41.67 23.13
N ASN A 399 13.52 -40.73 22.43
CA ASN A 399 12.09 -40.79 22.08
C ASN A 399 11.78 -41.59 20.80
N GLY A 400 12.78 -42.23 20.18
CA GLY A 400 12.59 -43.01 18.94
C GLY A 400 12.17 -42.19 17.72
N GLY A 401 12.41 -40.88 17.73
CA GLY A 401 12.08 -40.01 16.60
C GLY A 401 13.05 -40.22 15.43
N GLU A 402 12.53 -40.63 14.27
CA GLU A 402 13.29 -40.50 13.02
C GLU A 402 13.54 -39.01 12.74
N LYS A 403 14.76 -38.65 12.33
CA LYS A 403 15.03 -37.31 11.79
C LYS A 403 14.08 -37.10 10.60
N GLU A 404 13.26 -36.05 10.65
CA GLU A 404 12.49 -35.62 9.46
C GLU A 404 13.48 -35.52 8.29
N LYS A 405 13.25 -36.36 7.26
CA LYS A 405 14.12 -36.42 6.09
C LYS A 405 14.03 -35.08 5.34
N GLN A 406 15.18 -34.58 4.88
CA GLN A 406 15.25 -33.44 3.96
C GLN A 406 14.49 -33.81 2.68
N GLY A 407 13.47 -33.01 2.33
CA GLY A 407 12.63 -33.20 1.15
C GLY A 407 13.34 -32.80 -0.13
N ASP A 408 12.87 -33.36 -1.24
CA ASP A 408 13.46 -33.23 -2.58
C ASP A 408 12.83 -32.04 -3.33
N LEU A 409 13.67 -31.32 -4.08
CA LEU A 409 13.43 -29.99 -4.66
C LEU A 409 12.26 -29.94 -5.66
N LEU A 410 11.16 -29.30 -5.27
CA LEU A 410 10.17 -28.78 -6.20
C LEU A 410 9.71 -27.38 -5.76
N GLY A 411 10.31 -26.33 -6.33
CA GLY A 411 9.78 -24.95 -6.18
C GLY A 411 10.77 -23.81 -6.35
N PHE A 412 12.07 -24.01 -6.12
CA PHE A 412 13.08 -22.96 -6.27
C PHE A 412 14.05 -23.31 -7.42
N GLY A 413 13.77 -22.79 -8.62
CA GLY A 413 14.77 -22.80 -9.69
C GLY A 413 16.03 -22.07 -9.24
N ASP A 414 17.18 -22.69 -9.47
CA ASP A 414 18.54 -22.36 -9.01
C ASP A 414 18.85 -22.73 -7.54
N VAL A 415 19.13 -24.03 -7.36
CA VAL A 415 20.01 -24.59 -6.33
C VAL A 415 21.46 -24.48 -6.75
#